data_AF-A0A419GH62-F1
#
_entry.id   AF-A0A419GH62-F1
#
_cell.length_a   1.000
_cell.length_b   1.000
_cell.length_c   1.000
_cell.angle_alpha   90.00
_cell.angle_beta   90.00
_cell.angle_gamma   90.00
#
_symmetry.space_group_name_H-M   'P 1'
#
loop_
_entity.id
_entity.type
_entity.pdbx_description
1 polymer ?
#
loop_
_entity_poly.entity_id
_entity_poly.type
_entity_poly.pdbx_seq_one_letter_code
_entity_poly.pdbx_strand_id
1 'polypeptide(L)'
;DTLDNQLRKNGIAEVDFIKIDTQGYELPILKGSTDYLDNAIGLELEVEFAKLYKNQPLFNEVDSFIREKGFELFDIKRYYWKRKEGMGTGNQKGQLVFGDALYFKSPEQVLLMNNITQEKIIRSICTYLVYGYLDLAQTLFSKADDKGLMSKGVHDNFVLLLSKHKKRNPMPNFRGKGRIHGLLEKIANIFSYSGWYSGTDKSVGNL
;
A
#
# COMPACT_ATOMS: atom_id res chain seq x y z
N ASP A 1 21.39 -17.80 -2.60
CA ASP A 1 20.27 -18.53 -1.97
C ASP A 1 18.96 -17.82 -2.34
N THR A 2 17.80 -18.45 -2.20
CA THR A 2 16.49 -17.87 -2.58
C THR A 2 15.65 -17.53 -1.34
N LEU A 3 14.65 -16.64 -1.49
CA LEU A 3 13.74 -16.32 -0.39
C LEU A 3 12.94 -17.54 0.04
N ASP A 4 12.48 -18.37 -0.92
CA ASP A 4 11.78 -19.63 -0.63
C ASP A 4 12.60 -20.56 0.27
N ASN A 5 13.90 -20.72 -0.01
CA ASN A 5 14.79 -21.55 0.80
C ASN A 5 14.93 -21.00 2.23
N GLN A 6 15.05 -19.68 2.36
CA GLN A 6 15.14 -19.03 3.67
C GLN A 6 13.85 -19.19 4.47
N LEU A 7 12.68 -19.01 3.85
CA LEU A 7 11.39 -19.19 4.52
C LEU A 7 11.19 -20.63 5.00
N ARG A 8 11.49 -21.61 4.14
CA ARG A 8 11.43 -23.05 4.49
C ARG A 8 12.38 -23.40 5.62
N LYS A 9 13.62 -22.92 5.56
CA LYS A 9 14.63 -23.17 6.60
C LYS A 9 14.18 -22.64 7.97
N ASN A 10 13.42 -21.56 8.00
CA ASN A 10 12.87 -20.97 9.21
C ASN A 10 11.49 -21.54 9.60
N GLY A 11 11.00 -22.58 8.91
CA GLY A 11 9.71 -23.21 9.22
C GLY A 11 8.49 -22.34 8.93
N ILE A 12 8.64 -21.30 8.08
CA ILE A 12 7.53 -20.45 7.66
C ILE A 12 6.74 -21.19 6.59
N ALA A 13 5.50 -21.58 6.90
CA ALA A 13 4.65 -22.33 5.98
C ALA A 13 3.93 -21.42 4.96
N GLU A 14 3.59 -20.19 5.37
CA GLU A 14 2.78 -19.28 4.59
C GLU A 14 3.14 -17.82 4.92
N VAL A 15 2.97 -16.93 3.93
CA VAL A 15 3.17 -15.49 4.09
C VAL A 15 1.97 -14.76 3.49
N ASP A 16 1.33 -13.88 4.26
CA ASP A 16 0.22 -13.04 3.78
C ASP A 16 0.71 -11.71 3.18
N PHE A 17 1.85 -11.19 3.62
CA PHE A 17 2.39 -9.91 3.16
C PHE A 17 3.91 -9.92 3.11
N ILE A 18 4.50 -9.36 2.06
CA ILE A 18 5.96 -9.30 1.89
C ILE A 18 6.38 -7.84 1.70
N LYS A 19 7.30 -7.35 2.53
CA LYS A 19 8.00 -6.08 2.30
C LYS A 19 9.42 -6.36 1.82
N ILE A 20 9.84 -5.75 0.72
CA ILE A 20 11.23 -5.83 0.21
C ILE A 20 11.75 -4.41 0.01
N ASP A 21 12.92 -4.16 0.57
CA ASP A 21 13.56 -2.84 0.63
C ASP A 21 15.07 -3.08 0.53
N THR A 22 15.52 -3.34 -0.70
CA THR A 22 16.88 -3.86 -1.01
C THR A 22 17.63 -3.01 -2.03
N GLN A 23 17.10 -1.84 -2.39
CA GLN A 23 17.72 -0.82 -3.22
C GLN A 23 18.28 -1.38 -4.55
N GLY A 24 17.45 -2.10 -5.31
CA GLY A 24 17.76 -2.57 -6.66
C GLY A 24 17.96 -4.08 -6.80
N TYR A 25 17.57 -4.87 -5.80
CA TYR A 25 17.60 -6.34 -5.82
C TYR A 25 16.21 -6.99 -5.71
N GLU A 26 15.14 -6.21 -5.83
CA GLU A 26 13.75 -6.62 -5.63
C GLU A 26 13.36 -7.71 -6.63
N LEU A 27 13.60 -7.49 -7.93
CA LEU A 27 13.21 -8.45 -8.96
C LEU A 27 13.91 -9.82 -8.81
N PRO A 28 15.24 -9.91 -8.58
CA PRO A 28 15.88 -11.18 -8.25
C PRO A 28 15.30 -11.89 -7.02
N ILE A 29 15.00 -11.14 -5.95
CA ILE A 29 14.42 -11.70 -4.71
C ILE A 29 13.02 -12.26 -5.00
N LEU A 30 12.18 -11.49 -5.70
CA LEU A 30 10.83 -11.88 -6.09
C LEU A 30 10.82 -13.12 -7.01
N LYS A 31 11.79 -13.22 -7.94
CA LYS A 31 11.97 -14.41 -8.77
C LYS A 31 12.41 -15.64 -7.98
N GLY A 32 13.05 -15.44 -6.83
CA GLY A 32 13.41 -16.49 -5.89
C GLY A 32 12.33 -16.77 -4.83
N SER A 33 11.14 -16.17 -4.94
CA SER A 33 10.06 -16.29 -3.96
C SER A 33 8.77 -16.89 -4.53
N THR A 34 8.85 -17.65 -5.61
CA THR A 34 7.66 -18.00 -6.42
C THR A 34 6.63 -18.80 -5.65
N ASP A 35 7.04 -19.68 -4.75
CA ASP A 35 6.13 -20.58 -4.04
C ASP A 35 5.29 -19.84 -2.98
N TYR A 36 5.86 -18.81 -2.37
CA TYR A 36 5.19 -18.00 -1.34
C TYR A 36 4.45 -16.81 -1.93
N LEU A 37 4.92 -16.27 -3.06
CA LEU A 37 4.32 -15.11 -3.72
C LEU A 37 2.91 -15.39 -4.23
N ASP A 38 2.64 -16.62 -4.67
CA ASP A 38 1.32 -17.01 -5.15
C ASP A 38 0.27 -16.99 -4.03
N ASN A 39 0.69 -17.21 -2.77
CA ASN A 39 -0.18 -17.19 -1.58
C ASN A 39 -0.20 -15.83 -0.86
N ALA A 40 0.71 -14.91 -1.17
CA ALA A 40 0.72 -13.58 -0.58
C ALA A 40 -0.48 -12.73 -1.03
N ILE A 41 -0.99 -11.90 -0.12
CA ILE A 41 -2.13 -10.99 -0.32
C ILE A 41 -1.66 -9.61 -0.74
N GLY A 42 -0.55 -9.13 -0.19
CA GLY A 42 0.01 -7.82 -0.49
C GLY A 42 1.53 -7.79 -0.49
N LEU A 43 2.07 -6.78 -1.15
CA LEU A 43 3.49 -6.52 -1.27
C LEU A 43 3.77 -5.05 -1.07
N GLU A 44 4.88 -4.72 -0.43
CA GLU A 44 5.44 -3.37 -0.42
C GLU A 44 6.89 -3.46 -0.92
N LEU A 45 7.19 -2.77 -2.01
CA LEU A 45 8.46 -2.90 -2.71
C LEU A 45 9.08 -1.51 -2.93
N GLU A 46 10.35 -1.35 -2.59
CA GLU A 46 11.11 -0.20 -3.11
C GLU A 46 11.28 -0.37 -4.62
N VAL A 47 10.94 0.64 -5.41
CA VAL A 47 10.99 0.62 -6.88
C VAL A 47 11.66 1.87 -7.41
N GLU A 48 12.48 1.70 -8.44
CA GLU A 48 13.28 2.79 -8.99
C GLU A 48 12.74 3.27 -10.33
N PHE A 49 12.59 4.58 -10.45
CA PHE A 49 12.19 5.27 -11.68
C PHE A 49 13.40 5.82 -12.45
N ALA A 50 14.58 5.83 -11.82
CA ALA A 50 15.84 6.21 -12.42
C ALA A 50 16.94 5.24 -11.99
N LYS A 51 17.89 4.95 -12.88
CA LYS A 51 19.03 4.07 -12.59
C LYS A 51 19.96 4.74 -11.56
N LEU A 52 20.07 4.15 -10.38
CA LEU A 52 20.99 4.58 -9.30
C LEU A 52 22.21 3.68 -9.19
N TYR A 53 22.02 2.39 -9.47
CA TYR A 53 22.99 1.31 -9.40
C TYR A 53 23.11 0.58 -10.74
N LYS A 54 24.20 -0.16 -10.89
CA LYS A 54 24.46 -0.96 -12.10
C LYS A 54 23.56 -2.19 -12.11
N ASN A 55 22.89 -2.44 -13.23
CA ASN A 55 22.02 -3.60 -13.46
C ASN A 55 20.81 -3.72 -12.52
N GLN A 56 20.41 -2.64 -11.83
CA GLN A 56 19.16 -2.64 -11.08
C GLN A 56 17.95 -2.76 -12.04
N PRO A 57 16.88 -3.47 -11.65
CA PRO A 57 15.62 -3.39 -12.35
C PRO A 57 15.03 -1.98 -12.19
N LEU A 58 14.21 -1.55 -13.14
CA LEU A 58 13.37 -0.37 -12.98
C LEU A 58 11.93 -0.77 -12.64
N PHE A 59 11.15 0.21 -12.17
CA PHE A 59 9.74 0.04 -11.81
C PHE A 59 8.94 -0.77 -12.83
N ASN A 60 9.13 -0.52 -14.13
CA ASN A 60 8.38 -1.22 -15.18
C ASN A 60 8.70 -2.73 -15.24
N GLU A 61 9.92 -3.14 -14.91
CA GLU A 61 10.31 -4.55 -14.90
C GLU A 61 9.75 -5.26 -13.66
N VAL A 62 9.75 -4.56 -12.50
CA VAL A 62 9.16 -5.06 -11.26
C VAL A 62 7.63 -5.15 -11.38
N ASP A 63 6.96 -4.08 -11.81
CA ASP A 63 5.50 -4.01 -11.97
C ASP A 63 4.99 -5.06 -12.96
N SER A 64 5.67 -5.26 -14.10
CA SER A 64 5.29 -6.32 -15.05
C SER A 64 5.32 -7.70 -14.40
N PHE A 65 6.40 -8.03 -13.69
CA PHE A 65 6.53 -9.33 -13.03
C PHE A 65 5.48 -9.54 -11.93
N ILE A 66 5.21 -8.52 -11.12
CA ILE A 66 4.23 -8.60 -10.03
C ILE A 66 2.79 -8.72 -10.55
N ARG A 67 2.45 -8.01 -11.64
CA ARG A 67 1.12 -8.14 -12.28
C ARG A 67 0.87 -9.52 -12.86
N GLU A 68 1.89 -10.19 -13.41
CA GLU A 68 1.79 -11.59 -13.86
C GLU A 68 1.41 -12.54 -12.71
N LYS A 69 1.64 -12.14 -11.45
CA LYS A 69 1.28 -12.89 -10.24
C LYS A 69 -0.09 -12.53 -9.65
N GLY A 70 -0.87 -11.74 -10.37
CA GLY A 70 -2.25 -11.37 -10.01
C GLY A 70 -2.34 -10.22 -9.00
N PHE A 71 -1.25 -9.49 -8.79
CA PHE A 71 -1.24 -8.28 -7.97
C PHE A 71 -1.57 -7.04 -8.80
N GLU A 72 -2.16 -6.05 -8.13
CA GLU A 72 -2.51 -4.75 -8.68
C GLU A 72 -1.82 -3.67 -7.86
N LEU A 73 -1.36 -2.60 -8.52
CA LEU A 73 -0.74 -1.46 -7.86
C LEU A 73 -1.82 -0.57 -7.22
N PHE A 74 -1.72 -0.33 -5.91
CA PHE A 74 -2.70 0.45 -5.15
C PHE A 74 -2.18 1.80 -4.64
N ASP A 75 -0.89 1.90 -4.32
CA ASP A 75 -0.27 3.17 -3.94
C ASP A 75 1.22 3.19 -4.30
N ILE A 76 1.78 4.38 -4.44
CA ILE A 76 3.21 4.61 -4.50
C ILE A 76 3.56 5.86 -3.68
N LYS A 77 4.31 5.66 -2.60
CA LYS A 77 5.00 6.75 -1.93
C LYS A 77 6.18 7.18 -2.79
N ARG A 78 6.20 8.44 -3.24
CA ARG A 78 7.14 8.92 -4.27
C ARG A 78 8.24 9.78 -3.67
N TYR A 79 9.48 9.54 -4.06
CA TYR A 79 10.64 10.33 -3.65
C TYR A 79 11.26 11.08 -4.83
N TYR A 80 11.56 12.36 -4.62
CA TYR A 80 12.07 13.26 -5.65
C TYR A 80 13.42 13.84 -5.25
N TRP A 81 14.39 13.86 -6.16
CA TRP A 81 15.70 14.49 -5.94
C TRP A 81 15.94 15.63 -6.93
N LYS A 82 16.64 16.68 -6.47
CA LYS A 82 17.06 17.80 -7.32
C LYS A 82 18.50 17.60 -7.81
N ARG A 83 18.79 18.13 -9.00
CA ARG A 83 20.16 18.28 -9.49
C ARG A 83 20.90 19.32 -8.64
N LYS A 84 22.22 19.18 -8.53
CA LYS A 84 23.06 20.08 -7.69
C LYS A 84 22.95 21.54 -8.14
N GLU A 85 22.85 21.76 -9.44
CA GLU A 85 22.75 23.08 -10.10
C GLU A 85 21.42 23.78 -9.80
N GLY A 86 20.38 23.03 -9.44
CA GLY A 86 19.06 23.56 -9.07
C GLY A 86 18.89 23.79 -7.56
N MET A 87 19.95 23.61 -6.76
CA MET A 87 19.94 23.95 -5.34
C MET A 87 19.90 25.48 -5.19
N GLY A 88 18.98 26.00 -4.37
CA GLY A 88 18.84 27.43 -4.11
C GLY A 88 17.97 28.23 -5.11
N THR A 89 17.58 27.66 -6.26
CA THR A 89 16.63 28.31 -7.17
C THR A 89 15.19 28.11 -6.71
N GLY A 90 14.39 29.18 -6.68
CA GLY A 90 12.97 29.16 -6.35
C GLY A 90 12.13 28.45 -7.43
N ASN A 91 12.08 27.11 -7.36
CA ASN A 91 11.08 26.20 -7.92
C ASN A 91 11.26 24.83 -7.23
N GLN A 92 10.17 24.18 -6.82
CA GLN A 92 10.20 23.20 -5.73
C GLN A 92 10.46 21.74 -6.16
N LYS A 93 10.07 21.33 -7.37
CA LYS A 93 9.96 19.90 -7.69
C LYS A 93 11.26 19.29 -8.23
N GLY A 94 11.66 18.15 -7.69
CA GLY A 94 12.76 17.32 -8.18
C GLY A 94 12.34 16.30 -9.25
N GLN A 95 13.30 15.53 -9.75
CA GLN A 95 13.08 14.34 -10.57
C GLN A 95 12.56 13.20 -9.67
N LEU A 96 11.55 12.46 -10.11
CA LEU A 96 11.14 11.20 -9.45
C LEU A 96 12.27 10.17 -9.58
N VAL A 97 12.75 9.65 -8.45
CA VAL A 97 13.91 8.76 -8.44
C VAL A 97 13.52 7.34 -8.04
N PHE A 98 12.80 7.20 -6.92
CA PHE A 98 12.34 5.92 -6.40
C PHE A 98 11.02 6.10 -5.64
N GLY A 99 10.43 5.00 -5.22
CA GLY A 99 9.21 4.99 -4.43
C GLY A 99 8.98 3.68 -3.70
N ASP A 100 8.12 3.72 -2.70
CA ASP A 100 7.60 2.51 -2.04
C ASP A 100 6.27 2.18 -2.69
N ALA A 101 6.22 1.13 -3.50
CA ALA A 101 5.04 0.69 -4.23
C ALA A 101 4.29 -0.38 -3.43
N LEU A 102 3.02 -0.10 -3.16
CA LEU A 102 2.10 -1.00 -2.46
C LEU A 102 1.22 -1.71 -3.49
N TYR A 103 1.25 -3.04 -3.42
CA TYR A 103 0.45 -3.91 -4.27
C TYR A 103 -0.46 -4.79 -3.43
N PHE A 104 -1.64 -5.08 -3.96
CA PHE A 104 -2.55 -6.08 -3.39
C PHE A 104 -3.10 -6.98 -4.49
N LYS A 105 -3.42 -8.22 -4.12
CA LYS A 105 -4.42 -8.99 -4.87
C LYS A 105 -5.79 -8.39 -4.57
N SER A 106 -6.63 -8.22 -5.60
CA SER A 106 -8.00 -7.76 -5.42
C SER A 106 -8.85 -8.79 -4.64
N PRO A 107 -9.96 -8.38 -4.02
CA PRO A 107 -10.89 -9.29 -3.34
C PRO A 107 -11.27 -10.51 -4.18
N GLU A 108 -11.47 -10.30 -5.48
CA GLU A 108 -11.75 -11.35 -6.46
C GLU A 108 -10.59 -12.35 -6.57
N GLN A 109 -9.36 -11.86 -6.70
CA GLN A 109 -8.16 -12.70 -6.77
C GLN A 109 -7.94 -13.49 -5.49
N VAL A 110 -8.18 -12.89 -4.31
CA VAL A 110 -8.09 -13.61 -3.03
C VAL A 110 -9.08 -14.76 -2.96
N LEU A 111 -10.34 -14.55 -3.39
CA LEU A 111 -11.36 -15.60 -3.39
C LEU A 111 -11.14 -16.70 -4.44
N LEU A 112 -10.24 -16.48 -5.40
CA LEU A 112 -9.83 -17.47 -6.40
C LEU A 112 -8.62 -18.31 -5.95
N MET A 113 -8.02 -17.99 -4.80
CA MET A 113 -6.90 -18.77 -4.27
C MET A 113 -7.30 -20.21 -3.96
N ASN A 114 -6.38 -21.14 -4.24
CA ASN A 114 -6.59 -22.55 -3.92
C ASN A 114 -6.73 -22.75 -2.41
N ASN A 115 -7.68 -23.59 -2.00
CA ASN A 115 -7.93 -23.93 -0.60
C ASN A 115 -8.19 -22.70 0.31
N ILE A 116 -8.89 -21.68 -0.22
CA ILE A 116 -9.23 -20.48 0.56
C ILE A 116 -9.99 -20.85 1.84
N THR A 117 -9.49 -20.39 2.98
CA THR A 117 -10.08 -20.61 4.30
C THR A 117 -10.67 -19.32 4.86
N GLN A 118 -11.61 -19.44 5.81
CA GLN A 118 -12.12 -18.29 6.55
C GLN A 118 -10.97 -17.51 7.22
N GLU A 119 -9.96 -18.21 7.74
CA GLU A 119 -8.79 -17.57 8.36
C GLU A 119 -8.01 -16.73 7.35
N LYS A 120 -7.71 -17.26 6.16
CA LYS A 120 -7.00 -16.53 5.10
C LYS A 120 -7.79 -15.30 4.65
N ILE A 121 -9.11 -15.40 4.55
CA ILE A 121 -9.99 -14.27 4.23
C ILE A 121 -9.90 -13.19 5.32
N ILE A 122 -9.97 -13.57 6.60
CA ILE A 122 -9.83 -12.64 7.72
C ILE A 122 -8.47 -11.96 7.71
N ARG A 123 -7.37 -12.71 7.51
CA ARG A 123 -6.02 -12.14 7.42
C ARG A 123 -5.90 -11.16 6.25
N SER A 124 -6.51 -11.48 5.11
CA SER A 124 -6.57 -10.58 3.94
C SER A 124 -7.34 -9.28 4.23
N ILE A 125 -8.50 -9.38 4.89
CA ILE A 125 -9.28 -8.23 5.38
C ILE A 125 -8.42 -7.36 6.30
N CYS A 126 -7.73 -7.97 7.27
CA CYS A 126 -6.83 -7.27 8.17
C CYS A 126 -5.70 -6.56 7.42
N THR A 127 -5.08 -7.22 6.44
CA THR A 127 -4.03 -6.62 5.58
C THR A 127 -4.54 -5.36 4.88
N TYR A 128 -5.73 -5.40 4.26
CA TYR A 128 -6.32 -4.21 3.63
C TYR A 128 -6.59 -3.09 4.65
N LEU A 129 -7.11 -3.43 5.83
CA LEU A 129 -7.43 -2.45 6.87
C LEU A 129 -6.19 -1.77 7.45
N VAL A 130 -5.08 -2.50 7.63
CA VAL A 130 -3.80 -1.94 8.12
C VAL A 130 -3.30 -0.83 7.18
N TYR A 131 -3.50 -0.99 5.88
CA TYR A 131 -3.15 0.01 4.86
C TYR A 131 -4.28 1.01 4.54
N GLY A 132 -5.40 0.97 5.27
CA GLY A 132 -6.49 1.93 5.14
C GLY A 132 -7.50 1.65 4.01
N TYR A 133 -7.41 0.48 3.36
CA TYR A 133 -8.31 0.08 2.27
C TYR A 133 -9.59 -0.59 2.79
N LEU A 134 -10.43 0.20 3.47
CA LEU A 134 -11.72 -0.26 4.00
C LEU A 134 -12.67 -0.76 2.89
N ASP A 135 -12.58 -0.17 1.69
CA ASP A 135 -13.37 -0.59 0.52
C ASP A 135 -13.06 -2.05 0.11
N LEU A 136 -11.78 -2.40 -0.02
CA LEU A 136 -11.36 -3.78 -0.33
C LEU A 136 -11.78 -4.75 0.78
N ALA A 137 -11.60 -4.35 2.04
CA ALA A 137 -12.01 -5.14 3.19
C ALA A 137 -13.51 -5.45 3.19
N GLN A 138 -14.36 -4.44 2.91
CA GLN A 138 -15.81 -4.61 2.81
C GLN A 138 -16.21 -5.48 1.63
N THR A 139 -15.61 -5.23 0.46
CA THR A 139 -15.87 -6.00 -0.75
C THR A 139 -15.51 -7.47 -0.57
N LEU A 140 -14.33 -7.77 -0.01
CA LEU A 140 -13.90 -9.14 0.25
C LEU A 140 -14.82 -9.83 1.27
N PHE A 141 -15.15 -9.15 2.37
CA PHE A 141 -16.06 -9.69 3.38
C PHE A 141 -17.42 -10.02 2.76
N SER A 142 -18.06 -9.08 2.04
CA SER A 142 -19.39 -9.28 1.46
C SER A 142 -19.40 -10.46 0.50
N LYS A 143 -18.42 -10.55 -0.40
CA LYS A 143 -18.34 -11.64 -1.37
C LYS A 143 -18.04 -12.99 -0.72
N ALA A 144 -17.26 -13.01 0.36
CA ALA A 144 -17.00 -14.22 1.12
C ALA A 144 -18.25 -14.70 1.88
N ASP A 145 -18.98 -13.77 2.50
CA ASP A 145 -20.20 -14.03 3.24
C ASP A 145 -21.32 -14.54 2.32
N ASP A 146 -21.49 -13.91 1.15
CA ASP A 146 -22.43 -14.36 0.10
C ASP A 146 -22.14 -15.79 -0.38
N LYS A 147 -20.87 -16.21 -0.35
CA LYS A 147 -20.43 -17.58 -0.67
C LYS A 147 -20.55 -18.57 0.50
N GLY A 148 -21.01 -18.12 1.67
CA GLY A 148 -21.11 -18.94 2.88
C GLY A 148 -19.75 -19.31 3.49
N LEU A 149 -18.68 -18.56 3.17
CA LEU A 149 -17.33 -18.79 3.70
C LEU A 149 -17.10 -18.16 5.08
N MET A 150 -18.07 -17.39 5.56
CA MET A 150 -18.00 -16.65 6.82
C MET A 150 -19.01 -17.22 7.82
N SER A 151 -18.52 -17.56 9.00
CA SER A 151 -19.37 -17.96 10.11
C SER A 151 -20.14 -16.78 10.69
N LYS A 152 -21.32 -17.05 11.25
CA LYS A 152 -22.18 -16.04 11.87
C LYS A 152 -21.44 -15.14 12.87
N GLY A 153 -20.57 -15.71 13.71
CA GLY A 153 -19.80 -14.93 14.69
C GLY A 153 -18.82 -13.94 14.05
N VAL A 154 -18.21 -14.30 12.93
CA VAL A 154 -17.34 -13.37 12.19
C VAL A 154 -18.16 -12.30 11.50
N HIS A 155 -19.32 -12.66 10.94
CA HIS A 155 -20.25 -11.71 10.35
C HIS A 155 -20.67 -10.62 11.35
N ASP A 156 -21.15 -11.04 12.53
CA ASP A 156 -21.60 -10.13 13.58
C ASP A 156 -20.48 -9.16 14.02
N ASN A 157 -19.25 -9.67 14.16
CA ASN A 157 -18.07 -8.86 14.49
C ASN A 157 -17.72 -7.86 13.40
N PHE A 158 -17.80 -8.26 12.13
CA PHE A 158 -17.49 -7.36 11.02
C PHE A 158 -18.53 -6.24 10.88
N VAL A 159 -19.82 -6.56 11.01
CA VAL A 159 -20.90 -5.55 11.06
C VAL A 159 -20.67 -4.56 12.20
N LEU A 160 -20.27 -5.05 13.38
CA LEU A 160 -19.93 -4.20 14.52
C LEU A 160 -18.73 -3.29 14.19
N LEU A 161 -17.68 -3.81 13.56
CA LEU A 161 -16.51 -3.02 13.12
C LEU A 161 -16.92 -1.91 12.15
N LEU A 162 -17.76 -2.22 11.16
CA LEU A 162 -18.24 -1.23 10.19
C LEU A 162 -19.10 -0.16 10.83
N SER A 163 -19.94 -0.52 11.80
CA SER A 163 -20.79 0.44 12.52
C SER A 163 -19.98 1.53 13.22
N LYS A 164 -18.78 1.20 13.73
CA LYS A 164 -17.85 2.14 14.38
C LYS A 164 -17.21 3.13 13.40
N HIS A 165 -17.01 2.71 12.15
CA HIS A 165 -16.33 3.49 11.11
C HIS A 165 -17.29 4.18 10.12
N LYS A 166 -18.60 3.98 10.29
CA LYS A 166 -19.61 4.61 9.45
C LYS A 166 -19.52 6.13 9.59
N LYS A 167 -19.07 6.82 8.54
CA LYS A 167 -19.02 8.28 8.49
C LYS A 167 -20.39 8.85 8.85
N ARG A 168 -20.47 9.52 10.00
CA ARG A 168 -21.56 10.46 10.27
C ARG A 168 -21.21 11.72 9.50
N ASN A 169 -21.95 12.04 8.45
CA ASN A 169 -21.88 13.36 7.86
C ASN A 169 -22.93 14.21 8.60
N PRO A 170 -22.55 14.98 9.62
CA PRO A 170 -23.54 15.72 10.43
C PRO A 170 -24.24 16.80 9.61
N MET A 171 -23.67 17.20 8.47
CA MET A 171 -24.26 18.21 7.60
C MET A 171 -24.73 17.61 6.27
N PRO A 172 -26.05 17.68 5.96
CA PRO A 172 -26.57 17.29 4.65
C PRO A 172 -25.98 18.15 3.54
N ASN A 173 -26.21 17.78 2.28
CA ASN A 173 -25.87 18.65 1.16
C ASN A 173 -26.90 19.78 1.06
N PHE A 174 -26.43 21.03 1.03
CA PHE A 174 -27.27 22.22 0.91
C PHE A 174 -26.66 23.22 -0.08
N ARG A 175 -27.50 24.06 -0.70
CA ARG A 175 -27.05 25.10 -1.64
C ARG A 175 -26.11 26.07 -0.92
N GLY A 176 -24.92 26.28 -1.47
CA GLY A 176 -23.90 27.15 -0.87
C GLY A 176 -22.85 26.42 -0.01
N LYS A 177 -23.00 25.12 0.28
CA LYS A 177 -22.00 24.31 1.00
C LYS A 177 -20.59 24.40 0.37
N GLY A 178 -20.50 24.39 -0.96
CA GLY A 178 -19.23 24.57 -1.68
C GLY A 178 -18.63 25.97 -1.52
N ARG A 179 -19.45 27.02 -1.36
CA ARG A 179 -18.95 28.38 -1.11
C ARG A 179 -18.34 28.49 0.29
N ILE A 180 -18.97 27.86 1.28
CA ILE A 180 -18.44 27.78 2.66
C ILE A 180 -17.14 26.97 2.66
N HIS A 181 -17.10 25.82 1.98
CA HIS A 181 -15.88 25.04 1.84
C HIS A 181 -14.74 25.86 1.24
N GLY A 182 -14.96 26.52 0.09
CA GLY A 182 -13.93 27.35 -0.54
C GLY A 182 -13.48 28.54 0.31
N LEU A 183 -14.37 29.11 1.14
CA LEU A 183 -13.98 30.14 2.12
C LEU A 183 -13.08 29.56 3.22
N LEU A 184 -13.47 28.42 3.80
CA LEU A 184 -12.69 27.75 4.84
C LEU A 184 -11.35 27.25 4.31
N GLU A 185 -11.28 26.76 3.09
CA GLU A 185 -10.04 26.33 2.44
C GLU A 185 -9.09 27.50 2.20
N LYS A 186 -9.60 28.66 1.75
CA LYS A 186 -8.81 29.88 1.64
C LYS A 186 -8.25 30.33 2.99
N ILE A 187 -9.07 30.30 4.04
CA ILE A 187 -8.64 30.61 5.41
C ILE A 187 -7.59 29.59 5.87
N ALA A 188 -7.82 28.29 5.66
CA ALA A 188 -6.87 27.24 6.02
C ALA A 188 -5.54 27.41 5.28
N ASN A 189 -5.55 27.82 4.02
CA ASN A 189 -4.35 28.10 3.23
C ASN A 189 -3.58 29.35 3.70
N ILE A 190 -4.24 30.31 4.36
CA ILE A 190 -3.57 31.46 4.99
C ILE A 190 -2.78 30.99 6.23
N PHE A 191 -3.31 30.01 6.94
CA PHE A 191 -2.68 29.42 8.13
C PHE A 191 -1.83 28.18 7.81
N SER A 192 -1.80 27.73 6.56
CA SER A 192 -1.02 26.57 6.17
C SER A 192 0.45 26.96 6.12
N TYR A 193 1.21 26.41 7.07
CA TYR A 193 2.65 26.59 7.10
C TYR A 193 3.25 25.79 5.94
N SER A 194 3.76 26.47 4.92
CA SER A 194 4.49 25.87 3.79
C SER A 194 5.98 25.68 4.08
N GLY A 195 6.35 25.53 5.35
CA GLY A 195 7.66 24.97 5.69
C GLY A 195 7.63 23.47 5.46
N TRP A 196 8.21 23.03 4.35
CA TRP A 196 8.67 21.65 4.23
C TRP A 196 9.56 21.38 5.45
N TYR A 197 9.16 20.43 6.31
CA TYR A 197 9.96 19.81 7.37
C TYR A 197 11.27 20.54 7.73
N SER A 198 11.23 21.41 8.74
CA SER A 198 12.38 21.62 9.62
C SER A 198 12.06 21.01 10.98
N GLY A 199 11.89 19.69 10.98
CA GLY A 199 11.98 18.94 12.22
C GLY A 199 13.44 18.97 12.66
N THR A 200 13.88 20.04 13.32
CA THR A 200 14.97 19.92 14.28
C THR A 200 14.40 19.18 15.49
N ASP A 201 14.26 17.88 15.36
CA ASP A 201 14.47 17.04 16.53
C ASP A 201 15.97 17.15 16.84
N LYS A 202 16.31 17.51 18.08
CA LYS A 202 17.71 17.55 18.52
C LYS A 202 18.35 16.16 18.59
N SER A 203 17.64 15.11 18.16
CA SER A 203 18.13 13.73 18.22
C SER A 203 18.26 13.00 16.88
N VAL A 204 17.67 13.44 15.76
CA VAL A 204 17.82 12.73 14.46
C VAL A 204 17.64 13.70 13.28
N GLY A 205 18.60 13.73 12.34
CA GLY A 205 18.65 14.67 11.20
C GLY A 205 18.43 14.03 9.83
N ASN A 206 18.70 14.82 8.78
CA ASN A 206 19.27 14.40 7.49
C ASN A 206 20.05 15.60 6.91
N LEU A 207 21.31 15.36 6.54
CA LEU A 207 22.13 16.22 5.69
C LEU A 207 21.67 16.13 4.23
#